data_AF-A0A8H4NS57-F1
#
_entry.id   AF-A0A8H4NS57-F1
#
_cell.length_a   1.000
_cell.length_b   1.000
_cell.length_c   1.000
_cell.angle_alpha   90.00
_cell.angle_beta   90.00
_cell.angle_gamma   90.00
#
_symmetry.space_group_name_H-M   'P 1'
#
loop_
_entity.id
_entity.type
_entity.pdbx_description
1 polymer ?
#
loop_
_entity_poly.entity_id
_entity_poly.type
_entity_poly.pdbx_seq_one_letter_code
_entity_poly.pdbx_strand_id
1 'polypeptide(L)'
;MQTILPFSDRPGDCLSVGPSQGLVYTIDSDIVIKVPFQYPVTVTQKPDSHLLDLSLKSFISLEKELAVYAMLKSHPHTNIARRLETDQLDCLFLERLIPLEVAWPHSAELDRRRWALELLDAVSWLEEHGWADGDLAIRNLGVDSTNRLKVFDFGSAINNSHPDYANDITRDHFDLATCLNYILSGVDPFATARSYSDVKKIRTELIQGRYRVGQGAQVLAEIIQGGWTGRGSSTGFSQLLEQASDILGPLPHNTLPEHPEIHYKRLESRCRDWLRKSSRNVHWKNVDGYLLSCKFVGHEADLDIWR
;
A
#
# COMPACT_ATOMS: atom_id res chain seq x y z
N MET A 1 -8.52 -11.15 22.74
CA MET A 1 -8.53 -12.49 22.10
C MET A 1 -7.25 -12.60 21.27
N GLN A 2 -6.56 -13.74 21.25
CA GLN A 2 -5.32 -13.90 20.48
C GLN A 2 -5.65 -14.19 19.01
N THR A 3 -4.97 -13.52 18.08
CA THR A 3 -5.09 -13.76 16.64
C THR A 3 -4.44 -15.08 16.25
N ILE A 4 -5.02 -15.75 15.25
CA ILE A 4 -4.49 -16.96 14.61
C ILE A 4 -3.88 -16.53 13.27
N LEU A 5 -2.67 -17.00 12.98
CA LEU A 5 -1.91 -16.72 11.76
C LEU A 5 -1.76 -18.00 10.91
N PRO A 6 -1.38 -17.91 9.62
CA PRO A 6 -1.13 -19.07 8.78
C PRO A 6 -0.02 -20.00 9.30
N PHE A 7 0.92 -19.45 10.06
CA PHE A 7 2.09 -20.14 10.60
C PHE A 7 2.01 -20.28 12.12
N SER A 8 2.52 -21.39 12.66
CA SER A 8 2.54 -21.67 14.11
C SER A 8 3.48 -20.73 14.85
N ASP A 9 4.65 -20.50 14.25
CA ASP A 9 5.66 -19.59 14.75
C ASP A 9 5.48 -18.21 14.12
N ARG A 10 5.82 -17.16 14.87
CA ARG A 10 5.87 -15.82 14.30
C ARG A 10 6.99 -15.74 13.26
N PRO A 11 6.75 -15.21 12.04
CA PRO A 11 7.76 -15.20 10.99
C PRO A 11 9.05 -14.44 11.33
N GLY A 12 8.94 -13.42 12.17
CA GLY A 12 10.04 -12.60 12.67
C GLY A 12 9.49 -11.40 13.45
N ASP A 13 10.19 -10.27 13.41
CA ASP A 13 9.74 -9.03 14.06
C ASP A 13 8.52 -8.47 13.34
N CYS A 14 7.50 -8.08 14.10
CA CYS A 14 6.31 -7.45 13.56
C CYS A 14 6.63 -5.99 13.21
N LEU A 15 6.50 -5.65 11.93
CA LEU A 15 6.76 -4.29 11.42
C LEU A 15 5.51 -3.42 11.44
N SER A 16 4.35 -4.01 11.18
CA SER A 16 3.09 -3.29 11.11
C SER A 16 1.90 -4.19 11.47
N VAL A 17 0.91 -3.56 12.10
CA VAL A 17 -0.39 -4.16 12.42
C VAL A 17 -1.46 -3.34 11.72
N GLY A 18 -1.94 -3.84 10.57
CA GLY A 18 -3.08 -3.27 9.87
C GLY A 18 -4.37 -3.86 10.43
N PRO A 19 -5.22 -3.10 11.14
CA PRO A 19 -6.39 -3.63 11.84
C PRO A 19 -7.38 -4.41 10.95
N SER A 20 -7.32 -4.24 9.62
CA SER A 20 -8.04 -5.04 8.63
C SER A 20 -7.20 -5.47 7.42
N GLN A 21 -5.92 -5.08 7.35
CA GLN A 21 -5.07 -5.26 6.16
C GLN A 21 -4.11 -6.46 6.29
N GLY A 22 -4.06 -7.09 7.47
CA GLY A 22 -3.10 -8.15 7.77
C GLY A 22 -1.94 -7.67 8.64
N LEU A 23 -0.95 -8.53 8.80
CA LEU A 23 0.22 -8.32 9.64
C LEU A 23 1.48 -8.47 8.79
N VAL A 24 2.42 -7.53 8.96
CA VAL A 24 3.69 -7.54 8.23
C VAL A 24 4.82 -7.93 9.18
N TYR A 25 5.64 -8.89 8.75
CA TYR A 25 6.79 -9.37 9.50
C TYR A 25 8.07 -9.32 8.66
N THR A 26 9.19 -9.10 9.32
CA THR A 26 10.50 -9.34 8.71
C THR A 26 10.74 -10.82 8.53
N ILE A 27 11.18 -11.24 7.36
CA ILE A 27 11.86 -12.54 7.21
C ILE A 27 13.36 -12.34 7.47
N ASP A 28 13.93 -11.28 6.88
CA ASP A 28 15.32 -10.88 7.06
C ASP A 28 15.53 -9.41 6.65
N SER A 29 16.76 -9.02 6.32
CA SER A 29 17.11 -7.64 5.93
C SER A 29 16.50 -7.20 4.60
N ASP A 30 16.12 -8.14 3.73
CA ASP A 30 15.75 -7.85 2.34
C ASP A 30 14.33 -8.30 2.00
N ILE A 31 13.68 -9.05 2.91
CA ILE A 31 12.40 -9.69 2.66
C ILE A 31 11.43 -9.41 3.81
N VAL A 32 10.21 -9.01 3.44
CA VAL A 32 9.07 -8.98 4.35
C VAL A 32 8.01 -9.97 3.89
N ILE A 33 7.22 -10.46 4.85
CA ILE A 33 6.02 -11.25 4.59
C ILE A 33 4.82 -10.52 5.18
N LYS A 34 3.77 -10.36 4.37
CA LYS A 34 2.44 -9.93 4.81
C LYS A 34 1.54 -11.15 4.87
N VAL A 35 0.90 -11.34 6.02
CA VAL A 35 0.00 -12.47 6.27
C VAL A 35 -1.38 -11.97 6.72
N PRO A 36 -2.46 -12.64 6.31
CA PRO A 36 -3.76 -12.37 6.88
C PRO A 36 -3.82 -12.91 8.32
N PHE A 37 -4.83 -12.49 9.07
CA PHE A 37 -5.10 -13.02 10.41
C PHE A 37 -6.57 -13.37 10.57
N GLN A 38 -6.86 -14.22 11.56
CA GLN A 38 -8.23 -14.53 11.94
C GLN A 38 -8.40 -14.58 13.46
N TYR A 39 -9.58 -14.24 13.94
CA TYR A 39 -9.96 -14.43 15.34
C TYR A 39 -10.64 -15.79 15.53
N PRO A 40 -10.55 -16.41 16.72
CA PRO A 40 -11.22 -17.68 16.97
C PRO A 40 -12.76 -17.55 16.84
N VAL A 41 -13.38 -18.49 16.13
CA VAL A 41 -14.84 -18.61 16.07
C VAL A 41 -15.30 -19.51 17.22
N THR A 42 -15.91 -18.93 18.25
CA THR A 42 -16.38 -19.66 19.45
C THR A 42 -17.90 -19.76 19.49
N VAL A 43 -18.42 -20.97 19.76
CA VAL A 43 -19.87 -21.23 19.89
C VAL A 43 -20.40 -20.85 21.28
N THR A 44 -19.52 -20.83 22.29
CA THR A 44 -19.87 -20.71 23.71
C THR A 44 -20.09 -19.28 24.19
N GLN A 45 -19.69 -18.28 23.39
CA GLN A 45 -19.90 -16.85 23.67
C GLN A 45 -20.49 -16.22 22.41
N LYS A 46 -21.34 -15.20 22.57
CA LYS A 46 -21.83 -14.43 21.42
C LYS A 46 -20.61 -13.93 20.64
N PRO A 47 -20.44 -14.32 19.36
CA PRO A 47 -19.27 -13.93 18.61
C PRO A 47 -19.22 -12.40 18.54
N ASP A 48 -18.04 -11.84 18.75
CA ASP A 48 -17.83 -10.42 18.47
C ASP A 48 -17.81 -10.25 16.95
N SER A 49 -18.97 -9.90 16.36
CA SER A 49 -19.12 -9.74 14.92
C SER A 49 -18.06 -8.83 14.32
N HIS A 50 -17.60 -7.81 15.07
CA HIS A 50 -16.55 -6.93 14.61
C HIS A 50 -15.22 -7.67 14.38
N LEU A 51 -14.82 -8.55 15.31
CA LEU A 51 -13.59 -9.35 15.15
C LEU A 51 -13.70 -10.34 13.99
N LEU A 52 -14.89 -10.92 13.77
CA LEU A 52 -15.14 -11.78 12.61
C LEU A 52 -15.02 -11.00 11.30
N ASP A 53 -15.61 -9.80 11.23
CA ASP A 53 -15.48 -8.89 10.09
C ASP A 53 -14.02 -8.51 9.82
N LEU A 54 -13.24 -8.18 10.87
CA LEU A 54 -11.81 -7.86 10.71
C LEU A 54 -11.02 -9.03 10.11
N SER A 55 -11.34 -10.26 10.52
CA SER A 55 -10.71 -11.47 9.98
C SER A 55 -11.04 -11.65 8.50
N LEU A 56 -12.32 -11.51 8.14
CA LEU A 56 -12.77 -11.64 6.76
C LEU A 56 -12.20 -10.53 5.86
N LYS A 57 -12.20 -9.28 6.33
CA LYS A 57 -11.56 -8.15 5.63
C LYS A 57 -10.07 -8.39 5.43
N SER A 58 -9.37 -8.99 6.40
CA SER A 58 -7.95 -9.33 6.23
C SER A 58 -7.70 -10.32 5.09
N PHE A 59 -8.62 -11.25 4.83
CA PHE A 59 -8.53 -12.12 3.65
C PHE A 59 -8.78 -11.36 2.36
N ILE A 60 -9.82 -10.51 2.32
CA ILE A 60 -10.18 -9.72 1.14
C ILE A 60 -9.08 -8.72 0.78
N SER A 61 -8.47 -8.07 1.77
CA SER A 61 -7.33 -7.18 1.54
C SER A 61 -6.15 -7.91 0.91
N LEU A 62 -5.83 -9.12 1.35
CA LEU A 62 -4.80 -9.93 0.68
C LEU A 62 -5.22 -10.29 -0.75
N GLU A 63 -6.48 -10.67 -0.98
CA GLU A 63 -7.02 -11.00 -2.31
C GLU A 63 -6.85 -9.82 -3.29
N LYS A 64 -7.24 -8.61 -2.86
CA LYS A 64 -7.08 -7.36 -3.61
C LYS A 64 -5.63 -7.08 -3.97
N GLU A 65 -4.75 -7.18 -2.98
CA GLU A 65 -3.33 -6.91 -3.19
C GLU A 65 -2.68 -7.93 -4.13
N LEU A 66 -3.04 -9.22 -4.00
CA LEU A 66 -2.58 -10.27 -4.91
C LEU A 66 -3.07 -10.03 -6.35
N ALA A 67 -4.25 -9.45 -6.56
CA ALA A 67 -4.77 -9.13 -7.89
C ALA A 67 -3.95 -8.02 -8.57
N VAL A 68 -3.59 -6.96 -7.84
CA VAL A 68 -2.68 -5.91 -8.37
C VAL A 68 -1.32 -6.51 -8.72
N TYR A 69 -0.75 -7.36 -7.86
CA TYR A 69 0.53 -8.01 -8.16
C TYR A 69 0.46 -9.03 -9.30
N ALA A 70 -0.68 -9.69 -9.50
CA ALA A 70 -0.90 -10.52 -10.67
C ALA A 70 -0.86 -9.68 -11.96
N MET A 71 -1.39 -8.45 -11.92
CA MET A 71 -1.29 -7.53 -13.05
C MET A 71 0.15 -7.05 -13.29
N LEU A 72 0.86 -6.68 -12.22
CA LEU A 72 2.26 -6.26 -12.30
C LEU A 72 3.17 -7.34 -12.92
N LYS A 73 2.81 -8.62 -12.79
CA LYS A 73 3.56 -9.73 -13.40
C LYS A 73 3.54 -9.69 -14.92
N SER A 74 2.42 -9.32 -15.55
CA SER A 74 2.35 -9.21 -17.02
C SER A 74 2.75 -7.83 -17.53
N HIS A 75 2.64 -6.80 -16.69
CA HIS A 75 3.04 -5.43 -17.01
C HIS A 75 3.95 -4.88 -15.90
N PRO A 76 5.24 -5.23 -15.88
CA PRO A 76 6.13 -4.82 -14.79
C PRO A 76 6.29 -3.31 -14.68
N HIS A 77 6.33 -2.79 -13.46
CA HIS A 77 6.62 -1.39 -13.15
C HIS A 77 7.74 -1.29 -12.10
N THR A 78 8.68 -0.37 -12.29
CA THR A 78 9.89 -0.25 -11.46
C THR A 78 9.62 0.43 -10.12
N ASN A 79 8.66 1.36 -10.10
CA ASN A 79 8.24 2.12 -8.92
C ASN A 79 7.07 1.49 -8.14
N ILE A 80 6.84 0.20 -8.34
CA ILE A 80 5.98 -0.62 -7.47
C ILE A 80 6.86 -1.68 -6.80
N ALA A 81 6.63 -1.95 -5.52
CA ALA A 81 7.39 -2.96 -4.79
C ALA A 81 7.26 -4.33 -5.45
N ARG A 82 8.35 -5.08 -5.57
CA ARG A 82 8.38 -6.37 -6.23
C ARG A 82 7.79 -7.44 -5.30
N ARG A 83 6.75 -8.11 -5.77
CA ARG A 83 6.32 -9.40 -5.21
C ARG A 83 7.37 -10.47 -5.51
N LEU A 84 7.75 -11.21 -4.47
CA LEU A 84 8.67 -12.33 -4.54
C LEU A 84 7.84 -13.61 -4.72
N GLU A 85 7.96 -14.24 -5.89
CA GLU A 85 7.12 -15.37 -6.25
C GLU A 85 7.47 -16.63 -5.42
N THR A 86 6.42 -17.25 -4.88
CA THR A 86 6.49 -18.54 -4.17
C THR A 86 5.36 -19.45 -4.63
N ASP A 87 5.36 -20.70 -4.17
CA ASP A 87 4.32 -21.69 -4.40
C ASP A 87 3.08 -21.48 -3.51
N GLN A 88 3.10 -20.52 -2.58
CA GLN A 88 2.01 -20.21 -1.66
C GLN A 88 1.26 -18.94 -2.07
N LEU A 89 -0.06 -18.96 -1.91
CA LEU A 89 -0.95 -17.84 -2.25
C LEU A 89 -1.68 -17.24 -1.03
N ASP A 90 -1.53 -17.82 0.15
CA ASP A 90 -2.18 -17.35 1.38
C ASP A 90 -1.31 -16.39 2.20
N CYS A 91 -0.20 -15.95 1.62
CA CYS A 91 0.68 -14.91 2.13
C CYS A 91 1.35 -14.18 0.96
N LEU A 92 1.85 -12.98 1.24
CA LEU A 92 2.52 -12.13 0.27
C LEU A 92 3.95 -11.85 0.72
N PHE A 93 4.93 -12.25 -0.09
CA PHE A 93 6.33 -11.87 0.10
C PHE A 93 6.67 -10.69 -0.78
N LEU A 94 7.30 -9.67 -0.20
CA LEU A 94 7.75 -8.47 -0.91
C LEU A 94 9.23 -8.23 -0.64
N GLU A 95 9.88 -7.53 -1.56
CA GLU A 95 11.16 -6.89 -1.25
C GLU A 95 10.98 -5.93 -0.06
N ARG A 96 11.99 -5.88 0.82
CA ARG A 96 11.99 -4.97 1.96
C ARG A 96 12.51 -3.61 1.54
N LEU A 97 11.73 -2.58 1.78
CA LEU A 97 12.06 -1.19 1.49
C LEU A 97 12.45 -0.44 2.76
N ILE A 98 13.23 0.62 2.59
CA ILE A 98 13.44 1.63 3.63
C ILE A 98 12.23 2.57 3.59
N PRO A 99 11.46 2.74 4.68
CA PRO A 99 10.33 3.67 4.69
C PRO A 99 10.75 5.08 4.26
N LEU A 100 9.90 5.75 3.50
CA LEU A 100 10.24 7.06 2.93
C LEU A 100 10.62 8.07 4.02
N GLU A 101 9.98 8.02 5.18
CA GLU A 101 10.27 8.89 6.33
C GLU A 101 11.66 8.70 6.91
N VAL A 102 12.24 7.50 6.77
CA VAL A 102 13.61 7.20 7.20
C VAL A 102 14.62 7.63 6.13
N ALA A 103 14.26 7.47 4.86
CA ALA A 103 15.13 7.83 3.74
C ALA A 103 15.20 9.35 3.49
N TRP A 104 14.10 10.07 3.67
CA TRP A 104 13.96 11.48 3.31
C TRP A 104 14.99 12.44 3.95
N PRO A 105 15.33 12.33 5.26
CA PRO A 105 16.35 13.20 5.86
C PRO A 105 17.74 13.07 5.24
N HIS A 106 18.02 11.95 4.57
CA HIS A 106 19.32 11.62 3.97
C HIS A 106 19.34 11.87 2.45
N SER A 107 18.24 12.30 1.85
CA SER A 107 18.13 12.48 0.40
C SER A 107 18.51 13.88 -0.06
N ALA A 108 19.04 13.97 -1.28
CA ALA A 108 19.27 15.25 -1.94
C ALA A 108 17.98 15.77 -2.60
N GLU A 109 17.95 17.07 -2.92
CA GLU A 109 16.81 17.67 -3.64
C GLU A 109 16.52 16.96 -4.97
N LEU A 110 17.56 16.58 -5.71
CA LEU A 110 17.42 15.84 -6.97
C LEU A 110 16.77 14.46 -6.77
N ASP A 111 17.06 13.78 -5.65
CA ASP A 111 16.40 12.51 -5.33
C ASP A 111 14.92 12.72 -5.07
N ARG A 112 14.56 13.77 -4.32
CA ARG A 112 13.16 14.09 -4.01
C ARG A 112 12.35 14.46 -5.24
N ARG A 113 12.93 15.23 -6.17
CA ARG A 113 12.30 15.54 -7.46
C ARG A 113 12.08 14.28 -8.28
N ARG A 114 13.07 13.39 -8.34
CA ARG A 114 12.95 12.08 -9.00
C ARG A 114 11.85 11.24 -8.36
N TRP A 115 11.85 11.11 -7.03
CA TRP A 115 10.84 10.36 -6.28
C TRP A 115 9.42 10.88 -6.52
N ALA A 116 9.24 12.20 -6.67
CA ALA A 116 7.93 12.78 -6.99
C ALA A 116 7.43 12.34 -8.37
N LEU A 117 8.32 12.29 -9.37
CA LEU A 117 7.99 11.80 -10.70
C LEU A 117 7.81 10.28 -10.72
N GLU A 118 8.63 9.52 -9.99
CA GLU A 118 8.49 8.06 -9.83
C GLU A 118 7.15 7.67 -9.16
N LEU A 119 6.67 8.47 -8.21
CA LEU A 119 5.34 8.29 -7.63
C LEU A 119 4.24 8.53 -8.67
N LEU A 120 4.34 9.63 -9.43
CA LEU A 120 3.40 9.97 -10.49
C LEU A 120 3.35 8.88 -11.59
N ASP A 121 4.50 8.33 -11.95
CA ASP A 121 4.64 7.22 -12.90
C ASP A 121 3.92 5.97 -12.38
N ALA A 122 4.14 5.60 -11.11
CA ALA A 122 3.47 4.46 -10.48
C ALA A 122 1.94 4.59 -10.44
N VAL A 123 1.41 5.75 -10.05
CA VAL A 123 -0.06 5.95 -9.97
C VAL A 123 -0.70 6.12 -11.35
N SER A 124 0.03 6.69 -12.31
CA SER A 124 -0.37 6.70 -13.73
C SER A 124 -0.49 5.29 -14.27
N TRP A 125 0.49 4.43 -13.97
CA TRP A 125 0.46 3.03 -14.35
C TRP A 125 -0.74 2.29 -13.73
N LEU A 126 -1.06 2.52 -12.46
CA LEU A 126 -2.23 1.92 -11.81
C LEU A 126 -3.54 2.32 -12.51
N GLU A 127 -3.74 3.61 -12.76
CA GLU A 127 -4.94 4.12 -13.43
C GLU A 127 -5.06 3.59 -14.87
N GLU A 128 -3.96 3.56 -15.63
CA GLU A 128 -3.92 3.01 -17.00
C GLU A 128 -4.37 1.53 -17.02
N HIS A 129 -4.01 0.77 -15.98
CA HIS A 129 -4.39 -0.63 -15.83
C HIS A 129 -5.73 -0.83 -15.09
N GLY A 130 -6.48 0.26 -14.87
CA GLY A 130 -7.83 0.23 -14.32
C GLY A 130 -7.88 -0.03 -12.82
N TRP A 131 -6.88 0.42 -12.07
CA TRP A 131 -6.82 0.31 -10.62
C TRP A 131 -6.78 1.69 -9.95
N ALA A 132 -7.62 1.87 -8.93
CA ALA A 132 -7.43 2.90 -7.91
C ALA A 132 -6.69 2.25 -6.73
N ASP A 133 -5.71 2.95 -6.17
CA ASP A 133 -4.90 2.48 -5.05
C ASP A 133 -5.75 2.39 -3.78
N GLY A 134 -6.53 3.44 -3.53
CA GLY A 134 -7.50 3.50 -2.45
C GLY A 134 -6.90 3.67 -1.05
N ASP A 135 -5.59 3.57 -0.84
CA ASP A 135 -4.95 3.94 0.43
C ASP A 135 -3.58 4.57 0.19
N LEU A 136 -3.50 5.43 -0.82
CA LEU A 136 -2.26 6.11 -1.16
C LEU A 136 -1.83 6.96 0.03
N ALA A 137 -0.64 6.72 0.57
CA ALA A 137 -0.19 7.40 1.77
C ALA A 137 1.33 7.35 1.90
N ILE A 138 1.91 8.31 2.62
CA ILE A 138 3.36 8.39 2.87
C ILE A 138 3.91 7.08 3.47
N ARG A 139 3.16 6.47 4.40
CA ARG A 139 3.50 5.19 5.04
C ARG A 139 3.57 3.99 4.08
N ASN A 140 2.96 4.13 2.90
CA ASN A 140 2.89 3.13 1.84
C ASN A 140 3.92 3.43 0.72
N LEU A 141 4.88 4.33 1.01
CA LEU A 141 6.00 4.67 0.15
C LEU A 141 7.32 4.27 0.81
N GLY A 142 8.23 3.73 0.02
CA GLY A 142 9.57 3.37 0.47
C GLY A 142 10.58 3.49 -0.64
N VAL A 143 11.85 3.33 -0.29
CA VAL A 143 12.95 3.30 -1.27
C VAL A 143 13.68 1.97 -1.22
N ASP A 144 14.04 1.47 -2.40
CA ASP A 144 14.90 0.30 -2.51
C ASP A 144 16.38 0.66 -2.29
N SER A 145 17.26 -0.35 -2.29
CA SER A 145 18.70 -0.13 -2.13
C SER A 145 19.36 0.60 -3.31
N THR A 146 18.64 0.80 -4.41
CA THR A 146 19.07 1.61 -5.57
C THR A 146 18.59 3.06 -5.49
N ASN A 147 17.94 3.45 -4.38
CA ASN A 147 17.40 4.78 -4.13
C ASN A 147 16.20 5.16 -5.02
N ARG A 148 15.45 4.16 -5.51
CA ARG A 148 14.19 4.39 -6.23
C ARG A 148 12.99 4.29 -5.30
N LEU A 149 12.05 5.22 -5.46
CA LEU A 149 10.78 5.21 -4.77
C LEU A 149 9.90 4.08 -5.31
N LYS A 150 9.23 3.39 -4.40
CA LYS A 150 8.30 2.30 -4.67
C LYS A 150 7.03 2.45 -3.83
N VAL A 151 5.90 2.22 -4.48
CA VAL A 151 4.57 2.12 -3.87
C VAL A 151 4.29 0.66 -3.48
N PHE A 152 3.66 0.44 -2.34
CA PHE A 152 3.24 -0.88 -1.84
C PHE A 152 1.95 -0.76 -1.01
N ASP A 153 1.42 -1.90 -0.55
CA ASP A 153 0.18 -2.01 0.26
C ASP A 153 -1.12 -1.76 -0.51
N PHE A 154 -1.42 -2.62 -1.48
CA PHE A 154 -2.62 -2.52 -2.33
C PHE A 154 -3.85 -3.22 -1.74
N GLY A 155 -3.91 -3.42 -0.42
CA GLY A 155 -5.02 -4.14 0.21
C GLY A 155 -6.35 -3.37 0.26
N SER A 156 -6.33 -2.09 -0.17
CA SER A 156 -7.51 -1.26 -0.38
C SER A 156 -7.84 -1.02 -1.86
N ALA A 157 -7.01 -1.52 -2.77
CA ALA A 157 -7.14 -1.22 -4.19
C ALA A 157 -8.43 -1.80 -4.78
N ILE A 158 -9.03 -1.06 -5.70
CA ILE A 158 -10.23 -1.47 -6.41
C ILE A 158 -10.08 -1.31 -7.92
N ASN A 159 -10.68 -2.24 -8.65
CA ASN A 159 -10.67 -2.24 -10.11
C ASN A 159 -11.76 -1.27 -10.66
N ASN A 160 -11.59 -0.80 -11.89
CA ASN A 160 -12.53 0.11 -12.57
C ASN A 160 -13.96 -0.43 -12.77
N SER A 161 -14.16 -1.73 -12.59
CA SER A 161 -15.48 -2.35 -12.52
C SER A 161 -16.20 -2.15 -11.19
N HIS A 162 -15.50 -1.77 -10.11
CA HIS A 162 -16.08 -1.55 -8.79
C HIS A 162 -16.87 -0.23 -8.74
N PRO A 163 -18.07 -0.19 -8.12
CA PRO A 163 -18.93 1.00 -8.09
C PRO A 163 -18.27 2.26 -7.49
N ASP A 164 -17.36 2.08 -6.53
CA ASP A 164 -16.65 3.18 -5.87
C ASP A 164 -15.39 3.65 -6.60
N TYR A 165 -15.04 3.08 -7.77
CA TYR A 165 -13.78 3.41 -8.46
C TYR A 165 -13.58 4.92 -8.65
N ALA A 166 -14.59 5.65 -9.13
CA ALA A 166 -14.50 7.10 -9.34
C ALA A 166 -14.28 7.89 -8.03
N ASN A 167 -14.85 7.40 -6.92
CA ASN A 167 -14.66 8.00 -5.60
C ASN A 167 -13.23 7.77 -5.11
N ASP A 168 -12.67 6.57 -5.35
CA ASP A 168 -11.32 6.22 -4.96
C ASP A 168 -10.26 6.92 -5.82
N ILE A 169 -10.48 7.08 -7.13
CA ILE A 169 -9.62 7.95 -7.96
C ILE A 169 -9.60 9.39 -7.42
N THR A 170 -10.76 9.93 -7.04
CA THR A 170 -10.83 11.27 -6.45
C THR A 170 -10.08 11.34 -5.11
N ARG A 171 -10.14 10.27 -4.29
CA ARG A 171 -9.36 10.16 -3.06
C ARG A 171 -7.86 10.09 -3.36
N ASP A 172 -7.45 9.27 -4.30
CA ASP A 172 -6.06 9.09 -4.70
C ASP A 172 -5.45 10.40 -5.21
N HIS A 173 -6.22 11.27 -5.90
CA HIS A 173 -5.75 12.63 -6.24
C HIS A 173 -5.42 13.49 -5.01
N PHE A 174 -6.27 13.44 -3.99
CA PHE A 174 -6.04 14.18 -2.75
C PHE A 174 -4.81 13.64 -2.00
N ASP A 175 -4.70 12.32 -1.95
CA ASP A 175 -3.64 11.63 -1.23
C ASP A 175 -2.29 11.72 -1.97
N LEU A 176 -2.30 11.69 -3.31
CA LEU A 176 -1.14 11.99 -4.15
C LEU A 176 -0.62 13.39 -3.88
N ALA A 177 -1.49 14.41 -3.81
CA ALA A 177 -1.06 15.77 -3.48
C ALA A 177 -0.40 15.85 -2.10
N THR A 178 -0.91 15.09 -1.13
CA THR A 178 -0.32 14.98 0.20
C THR A 178 1.06 14.33 0.15
N CYS A 179 1.20 13.24 -0.60
CA CYS A 179 2.47 12.54 -0.80
C CYS A 179 3.51 13.41 -1.55
N LEU A 180 3.11 14.11 -2.62
CA LEU A 180 3.98 15.02 -3.36
C LEU A 180 4.48 16.18 -2.48
N ASN A 181 3.59 16.76 -1.66
CA ASN A 181 3.98 17.77 -0.69
C ASN A 181 5.04 17.22 0.28
N TYR A 182 4.83 16.01 0.81
CA TYR A 182 5.79 15.37 1.71
C TYR A 182 7.12 15.07 1.02
N ILE A 183 7.11 14.42 -0.16
CA ILE A 183 8.33 14.06 -0.89
C ILE A 183 9.21 15.29 -1.12
N LEU A 184 8.61 16.41 -1.55
CA LEU A 184 9.38 17.60 -1.93
C LEU A 184 9.75 18.51 -0.74
N SER A 185 9.00 18.48 0.36
CA SER A 185 9.20 19.41 1.50
C SER A 185 9.51 18.76 2.85
N GLY A 186 9.25 17.46 3.00
CA GLY A 186 9.32 16.73 4.27
C GLY A 186 8.18 17.05 5.23
N VAL A 187 7.18 17.81 4.78
CA VAL A 187 6.04 18.21 5.60
C VAL A 187 4.86 17.29 5.32
N ASP A 188 4.46 16.52 6.32
CA ASP A 188 3.18 15.82 6.32
C ASP A 188 2.13 16.73 6.99
N PRO A 189 1.07 17.15 6.26
CA PRO A 189 0.00 17.96 6.82
C PRO A 189 -0.65 17.37 8.07
N PHE A 190 -0.62 16.04 8.24
CA PHE A 190 -1.27 15.32 9.32
C PHE A 190 -0.33 14.92 10.46
N ALA A 191 0.98 15.18 10.37
CA ALA A 191 1.96 14.73 11.37
C ALA A 191 1.68 15.19 12.81
N THR A 192 1.02 16.34 12.98
CA THR A 192 0.68 16.89 14.30
C THR A 192 -0.72 16.54 14.78
N ALA A 193 -1.52 15.84 13.97
CA ALA A 193 -2.88 15.47 14.34
C ALA A 193 -2.87 14.44 15.48
N ARG A 194 -3.62 14.70 16.56
CA ARG A 194 -3.68 13.81 17.73
C ARG A 194 -5.06 13.18 17.92
N SER A 195 -6.03 13.59 17.11
CA SER A 195 -7.41 13.20 17.22
C SER A 195 -8.09 13.19 15.85
N TYR A 196 -9.19 12.45 15.76
CA TYR A 196 -10.05 12.46 14.57
C TYR A 196 -10.55 13.88 14.22
N SER A 197 -10.83 14.71 15.24
CA SER A 197 -11.19 16.11 15.02
C SER A 197 -10.07 16.94 14.39
N ASP A 198 -8.82 16.70 14.77
CA ASP A 198 -7.67 17.40 14.15
C ASP A 198 -7.54 17.00 12.68
N VAL A 199 -7.62 15.70 12.38
CA VAL A 199 -7.59 15.20 11.00
C VAL A 199 -8.70 15.84 10.17
N LYS A 200 -9.94 15.88 10.69
CA LYS A 200 -11.07 16.50 9.98
C LYS A 200 -10.85 18.00 9.74
N LYS A 201 -10.28 18.71 10.72
CA LYS A 201 -9.96 20.14 10.58
C LYS A 201 -8.89 20.39 9.52
N ILE A 202 -7.77 19.66 9.58
CA ILE A 202 -6.67 19.77 8.61
C ILE A 202 -7.18 19.45 7.20
N ARG A 203 -7.94 18.35 7.05
CA ARG A 203 -8.55 17.98 5.76
C ARG A 203 -9.47 19.09 5.23
N THR A 204 -10.24 19.73 6.09
CA THR A 204 -11.11 20.85 5.70
C THR A 204 -10.28 22.06 5.22
N GLU A 205 -9.16 22.36 5.86
CA GLU A 205 -8.25 23.43 5.44
C GLU A 205 -7.59 23.14 4.09
N LEU A 206 -7.19 21.89 3.84
CA LEU A 206 -6.64 21.43 2.56
C LEU A 206 -7.69 21.56 1.43
N ILE A 207 -8.90 21.04 1.64
CA ILE A 207 -9.99 21.09 0.65
C ILE A 207 -10.38 22.53 0.32
N GLN A 208 -10.31 23.44 1.29
CA GLN A 208 -10.62 24.85 1.09
C GLN A 208 -9.45 25.65 0.48
N GLY A 209 -8.31 25.01 0.19
CA GLY A 209 -7.12 25.66 -0.35
C GLY A 209 -6.46 26.64 0.63
N ARG A 210 -6.70 26.48 1.93
CA ARG A 210 -6.16 27.36 2.99
C ARG A 210 -4.84 26.85 3.55
N TYR A 211 -4.54 25.57 3.34
CA TYR A 211 -3.27 24.98 3.74
C TYR A 211 -2.14 25.41 2.81
N ARG A 212 -0.98 25.75 3.39
CA ARG A 212 0.19 26.20 2.61
C ARG A 212 1.00 25.00 2.14
N VAL A 213 1.36 24.99 0.86
CA VAL A 213 2.33 24.02 0.31
C VAL A 213 3.67 24.21 1.02
N GLY A 214 4.30 23.11 1.42
CA GLY A 214 5.57 23.11 2.13
C GLY A 214 6.70 23.75 1.32
N GLN A 215 7.68 24.32 2.01
CA GLN A 215 8.87 24.88 1.36
C GLN A 215 9.63 23.77 0.62
N GLY A 216 9.96 24.00 -0.65
CA GLY A 216 10.52 22.98 -1.56
C GLY A 216 9.46 22.32 -2.45
N ALA A 217 8.25 22.08 -1.94
CA ALA A 217 7.13 21.55 -2.73
C ALA A 217 6.43 22.62 -3.59
N GLN A 218 6.76 23.90 -3.38
CA GLN A 218 6.19 25.06 -4.10
C GLN A 218 6.36 24.97 -5.62
N VAL A 219 7.38 24.27 -6.08
CA VAL A 219 7.61 24.00 -7.50
C VAL A 219 6.42 23.29 -8.16
N LEU A 220 5.69 22.44 -7.42
CA LEU A 220 4.47 21.77 -7.85
C LEU A 220 3.20 22.32 -7.16
N ALA A 221 3.22 23.59 -6.72
CA ALA A 221 2.13 24.14 -5.91
C ALA A 221 0.75 24.05 -6.58
N GLU A 222 0.67 24.26 -7.90
CA GLU A 222 -0.59 24.19 -8.64
C GLU A 222 -1.17 22.77 -8.67
N ILE A 223 -0.33 21.76 -8.93
CA ILE A 223 -0.73 20.34 -8.91
C ILE A 223 -1.20 19.94 -7.50
N ILE A 224 -0.40 20.26 -6.47
CA ILE A 224 -0.70 19.92 -5.08
C ILE A 224 -2.01 20.57 -4.61
N GLN A 225 -2.18 21.88 -4.85
CA GLN A 225 -3.43 22.57 -4.50
C GLN A 225 -4.61 22.06 -5.33
N GLY A 226 -4.40 21.74 -6.60
CA GLY A 226 -5.40 21.12 -7.46
C GLY A 226 -5.93 19.80 -6.89
N GLY A 227 -5.04 18.91 -6.47
CA GLY A 227 -5.40 17.64 -5.84
C GLY A 227 -6.12 17.81 -4.50
N TRP A 228 -5.62 18.66 -3.60
CA TRP A 228 -6.26 18.86 -2.29
C TRP A 228 -7.67 19.46 -2.37
N THR A 229 -7.88 20.39 -3.29
CA THR A 229 -9.16 21.07 -3.47
C THR A 229 -10.15 20.31 -4.36
N GLY A 230 -9.72 19.19 -4.96
CA GLY A 230 -10.49 18.44 -5.95
C GLY A 230 -10.60 19.13 -7.31
N ARG A 231 -9.97 20.29 -7.54
CA ARG A 231 -9.97 20.93 -8.86
C ARG A 231 -9.21 20.15 -9.93
N GLY A 232 -8.27 19.29 -9.51
CA GLY A 232 -7.48 18.44 -10.40
C GLY A 232 -8.07 17.04 -10.63
N SER A 233 -9.20 16.69 -10.02
CA SER A 233 -9.72 15.30 -10.07
C SER A 233 -10.28 14.87 -11.42
N SER A 234 -10.39 15.79 -12.39
CA SER A 234 -10.75 15.49 -13.78
C SER A 234 -9.54 15.26 -14.69
N THR A 235 -8.33 15.49 -14.19
CA THR A 235 -7.08 15.33 -14.93
C THR A 235 -6.48 13.98 -14.58
N GLY A 236 -6.29 13.09 -15.55
CA GLY A 236 -5.67 11.78 -15.29
C GLY A 236 -4.23 11.90 -14.80
N PHE A 237 -3.74 10.88 -14.09
CA PHE A 237 -2.41 10.89 -13.50
C PHE A 237 -1.29 10.95 -14.54
N SER A 238 -1.47 10.37 -15.73
CA SER A 238 -0.52 10.49 -16.84
C SER A 238 -0.32 11.94 -17.28
N GLN A 239 -1.39 12.72 -17.33
CA GLN A 239 -1.32 14.15 -17.65
C GLN A 239 -0.67 14.95 -16.51
N LEU A 240 -0.89 14.57 -15.25
CA LEU A 240 -0.18 15.17 -14.12
C LEU A 240 1.32 14.85 -14.13
N LEU A 241 1.70 13.63 -14.54
CA LEU A 241 3.09 13.23 -14.73
C LEU A 241 3.77 14.09 -15.80
N GLU A 242 3.13 14.28 -16.96
CA GLU A 242 3.64 15.15 -18.02
C GLU A 242 3.86 16.59 -17.52
N GLN A 243 2.86 17.17 -16.85
CA GLN A 243 2.96 18.51 -16.27
C GLN A 243 4.08 18.63 -15.23
N ALA A 244 4.21 17.66 -14.34
CA ALA A 244 5.26 17.66 -13.33
C ALA A 244 6.64 17.47 -13.97
N SER A 245 6.76 16.64 -15.00
CA SER A 245 7.99 16.42 -15.77
C SER A 245 8.44 17.70 -16.49
N ASP A 246 7.51 18.46 -17.08
CA ASP A 246 7.82 19.76 -17.70
C ASP A 246 8.38 20.78 -16.69
N ILE A 247 7.92 20.72 -15.44
CA ILE A 247 8.34 21.64 -14.38
C ILE A 247 9.65 21.19 -13.71
N LEU A 248 9.76 19.90 -13.36
CA LEU A 248 10.88 19.35 -12.58
C LEU A 248 12.08 18.96 -13.46
N GLY A 249 11.86 18.85 -14.77
CA GLY A 249 12.73 18.17 -15.71
C GLY A 249 12.34 16.69 -15.83
N PRO A 250 12.61 16.07 -17.00
CA PRO A 250 12.18 14.69 -17.25
C PRO A 250 12.84 13.72 -16.28
N LEU A 251 12.13 12.62 -15.99
CA LEU A 251 12.72 11.46 -15.35
C LEU A 251 13.96 11.07 -16.15
N PRO A 252 15.15 11.03 -15.53
CA PRO A 252 16.31 10.50 -16.21
C PRO A 252 16.12 8.98 -16.34
N HIS A 253 15.45 8.56 -17.43
CA HIS A 253 14.93 7.21 -17.70
C HIS A 253 15.96 6.06 -17.58
N ASN A 254 17.24 6.35 -17.32
CA ASN A 254 18.33 5.36 -17.31
C ASN A 254 19.44 5.63 -16.26
N THR A 255 19.23 6.49 -15.24
CA THR A 255 20.36 6.85 -14.36
C THR A 255 20.56 5.93 -13.16
N LEU A 256 19.50 5.33 -12.62
CA LEU A 256 19.62 4.38 -11.52
C LEU A 256 19.49 2.94 -12.03
N PRO A 257 20.52 2.09 -11.85
CA PRO A 257 20.46 0.72 -12.29
C PRO A 257 19.34 -0.02 -11.55
N GLU A 258 18.53 -0.77 -12.28
CA GLU A 258 17.62 -1.72 -11.65
C GLU A 258 18.38 -2.88 -11.02
N HIS A 259 17.79 -3.44 -9.95
CA HIS A 259 18.22 -4.74 -9.50
C HIS A 259 18.06 -5.75 -10.64
N PRO A 260 19.13 -6.47 -11.03
CA PRO A 260 19.03 -7.46 -12.08
C PRO A 260 18.14 -8.61 -11.60
N GLU A 261 17.45 -9.28 -12.52
CA GLU A 261 16.52 -10.39 -12.20
C GLU A 261 17.15 -11.50 -11.32
N ILE A 262 18.47 -11.69 -11.41
CA ILE A 262 19.21 -12.63 -10.54
C ILE A 262 19.14 -12.26 -9.05
N HIS A 263 18.99 -10.97 -8.72
CA HIS A 263 18.76 -10.50 -7.36
C HIS A 263 17.44 -11.03 -6.82
N TYR A 264 16.33 -10.79 -7.54
CA TYR A 264 15.00 -11.25 -7.11
C TYR A 264 14.90 -12.76 -7.05
N LYS A 265 15.48 -13.50 -8.01
CA LYS A 265 15.54 -14.98 -7.95
C LYS A 265 16.22 -15.52 -6.69
N ARG A 266 17.21 -14.79 -6.15
CA ARG A 266 17.86 -15.15 -4.87
C ARG A 266 16.93 -14.90 -3.69
N LEU A 267 16.19 -13.78 -3.69
CA LEU A 267 15.19 -13.47 -2.66
C LEU A 267 14.05 -14.50 -2.66
N GLU A 268 13.52 -14.85 -3.83
CA GLU A 268 12.50 -15.89 -4.00
C GLU A 268 12.96 -17.26 -3.50
N SER A 269 14.23 -17.61 -3.74
CA SER A 269 14.81 -18.84 -3.20
C SER A 269 14.81 -18.83 -1.67
N ARG A 270 15.15 -17.70 -1.03
CA ARG A 270 15.11 -17.56 0.43
C ARG A 270 13.68 -17.64 0.97
N CYS A 271 12.70 -17.06 0.27
CA CYS A 271 11.28 -17.19 0.62
C CYS A 271 10.84 -18.66 0.61
N ARG A 272 11.16 -19.41 -0.45
CA ARG A 272 10.88 -20.85 -0.55
C ARG A 272 11.60 -21.66 0.53
N ASP A 273 12.85 -21.31 0.86
CA ASP A 273 13.60 -21.96 1.94
C ASP A 273 12.97 -21.73 3.31
N TRP A 274 12.49 -20.51 3.56
CA TRP A 274 11.77 -20.16 4.77
C TRP A 274 10.44 -20.95 4.85
N LEU A 275 9.64 -20.96 3.78
CA LEU A 275 8.38 -21.70 3.73
C LEU A 275 8.55 -23.20 4.03
N ARG A 276 9.61 -23.84 3.52
CA ARG A 276 9.91 -25.25 3.79
C ARG A 276 10.25 -25.54 5.26
N LYS A 277 10.74 -24.55 6.00
CA LYS A 277 11.13 -24.67 7.41
C LYS A 277 10.00 -24.28 8.36
N SER A 278 9.08 -23.43 7.91
CA SER A 278 7.96 -22.92 8.72
C SER A 278 6.89 -23.98 8.94
N SER A 279 6.41 -24.07 10.19
CA SER A 279 5.28 -24.94 10.54
C SER A 279 3.95 -24.23 10.29
N ARG A 280 3.01 -24.93 9.66
CA ARG A 280 1.64 -24.43 9.43
C ARG A 280 0.82 -24.51 10.71
N ASN A 281 0.03 -23.47 10.98
CA ASN A 281 -0.85 -23.46 12.13
C ASN A 281 -2.08 -24.34 11.87
N VAL A 282 -2.26 -25.39 12.68
CA VAL A 282 -3.38 -26.34 12.54
C VAL A 282 -4.76 -25.72 12.79
N HIS A 283 -4.81 -24.56 13.46
CA HIS A 283 -6.05 -23.82 13.69
C HIS A 283 -6.34 -22.79 12.59
N TRP A 284 -5.40 -22.56 11.66
CA TRP A 284 -5.61 -21.71 10.52
C TRP A 284 -6.69 -22.29 9.59
N LYS A 285 -7.57 -21.43 9.10
CA LYS A 285 -8.57 -21.79 8.09
C LYS A 285 -8.33 -20.90 6.88
N ASN A 286 -8.50 -21.47 5.68
CA ASN A 286 -8.63 -20.64 4.49
C ASN A 286 -9.95 -19.86 4.54
N VAL A 287 -10.11 -18.90 3.62
CA VAL A 287 -11.27 -17.99 3.61
C VAL A 287 -12.61 -18.75 3.60
N ASP A 288 -12.74 -19.80 2.79
CA ASP A 288 -13.97 -20.59 2.70
C ASP A 288 -14.26 -21.35 4.00
N GLY A 289 -13.26 -21.99 4.59
CA GLY A 289 -13.39 -22.71 5.86
C GLY A 289 -13.69 -21.76 7.02
N TYR A 290 -13.15 -20.55 7.00
CA TYR A 290 -13.43 -19.52 7.99
C TYR A 290 -14.85 -18.96 7.84
N LEU A 291 -15.29 -18.64 6.61
CA LEU A 291 -16.66 -18.24 6.31
C LEU A 291 -17.70 -19.26 6.77
N LEU A 292 -17.48 -20.54 6.48
CA LEU A 292 -18.36 -21.62 6.96
C LEU A 292 -18.44 -21.66 8.49
N SER A 293 -17.33 -21.39 9.17
CA SER A 293 -17.31 -21.32 10.63
C SER A 293 -18.09 -20.12 11.15
N CYS A 294 -17.96 -18.95 10.52
CA CYS A 294 -18.73 -17.75 10.86
C CYS A 294 -20.24 -17.98 10.67
N LYS A 295 -20.65 -18.57 9.54
CA LYS A 295 -22.06 -18.91 9.26
C LYS A 295 -22.63 -19.85 10.33
N PHE A 296 -21.85 -20.85 10.77
CA PHE A 296 -22.27 -21.78 11.80
C PHE A 296 -22.62 -21.10 13.15
N VAL A 297 -21.98 -19.98 13.48
CA VAL A 297 -22.29 -19.19 14.68
C VAL A 297 -23.27 -18.03 14.43
N GLY A 298 -23.94 -18.04 13.27
CA GLY A 298 -24.95 -17.04 12.90
C GLY A 298 -24.38 -15.69 12.44
N HIS A 299 -23.10 -15.65 12.02
CA HIS A 299 -22.50 -14.48 11.39
C HIS A 299 -22.49 -14.64 9.88
N GLU A 300 -23.35 -13.89 9.20
CA GLU A 300 -23.41 -13.81 7.74
C GLU A 300 -22.72 -12.53 7.28
N ALA A 301 -21.69 -12.68 6.46
CA ALA A 301 -21.01 -11.57 5.80
C ALA A 301 -21.08 -11.79 4.29
N ASP A 302 -21.48 -10.75 3.58
CA ASP A 302 -21.38 -10.69 2.12
C ASP A 302 -20.01 -10.11 1.76
N LEU A 303 -19.11 -10.97 1.30
CA LEU A 303 -17.75 -10.58 0.96
C LEU A 303 -17.70 -9.71 -0.29
N ASP A 304 -18.71 -9.79 -1.16
CA ASP A 304 -18.74 -9.03 -2.42
C ASP A 304 -18.98 -7.54 -2.16
N ILE A 305 -19.47 -7.16 -0.96
CA ILE A 305 -19.51 -5.76 -0.50
C ILE A 305 -18.09 -5.20 -0.26
N TRP A 306 -17.11 -6.07 0.04
CA TRP A 306 -15.74 -5.67 0.36
C TRP A 306 -14.75 -5.91 -0.78
N ARG A 307 -15.13 -6.70 -1.79
CA ARG A 307 -14.34 -6.95 -3.02
C ARG A 307 -14.58 -5.83 -4.01
#